data_AF-A0A958BLU0-F1
#
_entry.id   AF-A0A958BLU0-F1
#
_cell.length_a   1.000
_cell.length_b   1.000
_cell.length_c   1.000
_cell.angle_alpha   90.00
_cell.angle_beta   90.00
_cell.angle_gamma   90.00
#
_symmetry.space_group_name_H-M   'P 1'
#
loop_
_entity.id
_entity.type
_entity.pdbx_description
1 polymer ?
#
loop_
_entity_poly.entity_id
_entity_poly.type
_entity_poly.pdbx_seq_one_letter_code
_entity_poly.pdbx_strand_id
1 'polypeptide(L)'
;MEIMTQQRADAAFKYGIQGIQVLNERFLDAQFRRWADNPKHMANRYDDTTATFYGGEMELLTQRNYEKALAHIWKAELIAPYLNIHDASKADYVARKGGAVTAAASGLDPVVLTEEIKESVGIATSEEVRREFQEAHSPEQREALMRLVSFITHGEAYALFTSATLMPVVQGTGAKLGMAMQVMEEAKHFFTLREMCKSLDRIYPMSGAGKALLETIARKDYYHKLFGMNVVLEGFATSIFGFLENQPGLRHIMRGFHMDESRHSAFPQTYAKLGNIPHHVTHSARYKWARAMMFVPIAPLILEFKPLFETLGYDTFAFFGKTLSKVSRLAENSGFKLPFERTEFLMGANILFNRWVRVLEPEKYEGFRDYTLLGLGELSEDMEMRERDVFGNDIFGGVGSIINRWLAKQDRRAVWGGPIATAKG
;
A
#
# COMPACT_ATOMS: atom_id res chain seq x y z
N MET A 1 -33.30 -4.61 -30.84
CA MET A 1 -33.58 -5.28 -29.56
C MET A 1 -32.39 -5.16 -28.59
N GLU A 2 -31.14 -5.31 -29.06
CA GLU A 2 -29.91 -5.20 -28.25
C GLU A 2 -29.62 -3.80 -27.66
N ILE A 3 -29.92 -2.72 -28.38
CA ILE A 3 -29.70 -1.34 -27.89
C ILE A 3 -30.60 -1.03 -26.68
N MET A 4 -31.86 -1.49 -26.70
CA MET A 4 -32.79 -1.33 -25.58
C MET A 4 -32.37 -2.16 -24.37
N THR A 5 -31.75 -3.33 -24.55
CA THR A 5 -31.23 -4.14 -23.44
C THR A 5 -29.98 -3.51 -22.82
N GLN A 6 -29.10 -2.91 -23.63
CA GLN A 6 -27.91 -2.22 -23.13
C GLN A 6 -28.28 -0.94 -22.37
N GLN A 7 -29.17 -0.12 -22.91
CA GLN A 7 -29.69 1.07 -22.22
C GLN A 7 -30.40 0.72 -20.91
N ARG A 8 -31.18 -0.38 -20.88
CA ARG A 8 -31.81 -0.87 -19.65
C ARG A 8 -30.77 -1.38 -18.64
N ALA A 9 -29.74 -2.08 -19.10
CA ALA A 9 -28.66 -2.55 -18.22
C ALA A 9 -27.83 -1.39 -17.66
N ASP A 10 -27.55 -0.36 -18.46
CA ASP A 10 -26.84 0.84 -18.04
C ASP A 10 -27.70 1.71 -17.13
N ALA A 11 -29.01 1.82 -17.38
CA ALA A 11 -29.95 2.44 -16.46
C ALA A 11 -30.00 1.67 -15.13
N ALA A 12 -30.12 0.35 -15.15
CA ALA A 12 -30.11 -0.48 -13.93
C ALA A 12 -28.80 -0.36 -13.15
N PHE A 13 -27.65 -0.30 -13.85
CA PHE A 13 -26.35 -0.03 -13.23
C PHE A 13 -26.30 1.38 -12.64
N LYS A 14 -26.75 2.39 -13.38
CA LYS A 14 -26.83 3.78 -12.90
C LYS A 14 -27.69 3.89 -11.65
N TYR A 15 -28.90 3.33 -11.66
CA TYR A 15 -29.80 3.34 -10.51
C TYR A 15 -29.26 2.47 -9.36
N GLY A 16 -28.54 1.39 -9.64
CA GLY A 16 -27.87 0.59 -8.63
C GLY A 16 -26.74 1.34 -7.94
N ILE A 17 -25.85 1.99 -8.70
CA ILE A 17 -24.76 2.80 -8.15
C ILE A 17 -25.29 4.08 -7.49
N GLN A 18 -26.25 4.76 -8.12
CA GLN A 18 -26.92 5.90 -7.48
C GLN A 18 -27.66 5.45 -6.22
N GLY A 19 -28.24 4.25 -6.19
CA GLY A 19 -28.80 3.66 -4.98
C GLY A 19 -27.74 3.39 -3.90
N ILE A 20 -26.53 2.98 -4.29
CA ILE A 20 -25.35 2.84 -3.41
C ILE A 20 -24.81 4.20 -2.96
N GLN A 21 -24.88 5.24 -3.79
CA GLN A 21 -24.50 6.62 -3.43
C GLN A 21 -25.57 7.31 -2.55
N VAL A 22 -26.86 7.00 -2.78
CA VAL A 22 -28.04 7.49 -2.04
C VAL A 22 -28.20 6.76 -0.71
N LEU A 23 -27.78 5.48 -0.63
CA LEU A 23 -27.28 4.87 0.61
C LEU A 23 -26.00 5.60 0.99
N ASN A 24 -26.16 6.83 1.48
CA ASN A 24 -25.14 7.82 1.84
C ASN A 24 -23.77 7.15 2.08
N GLU A 25 -22.67 7.61 1.48
CA GLU A 25 -21.33 7.08 1.78
C GLU A 25 -21.10 6.95 3.30
N ARG A 26 -21.68 7.88 4.08
CA ARG A 26 -21.73 7.81 5.54
C ARG A 26 -22.48 6.61 6.12
N PHE A 27 -23.54 6.14 5.49
CA PHE A 27 -24.29 4.93 5.88
C PHE A 27 -23.46 3.67 5.65
N LEU A 28 -22.85 3.48 4.48
CA LEU A 28 -21.99 2.32 4.21
C LEU A 28 -20.74 2.34 5.09
N ASP A 29 -20.09 3.50 5.20
CA ASP A 29 -18.99 3.73 6.14
C ASP A 29 -19.44 3.41 7.58
N ALA A 30 -20.61 3.86 8.01
CA ALA A 30 -21.16 3.54 9.33
C ALA A 30 -21.45 2.04 9.53
N GLN A 31 -21.91 1.32 8.50
CA GLN A 31 -22.09 -0.13 8.60
C GLN A 31 -20.75 -0.85 8.73
N PHE A 32 -19.75 -0.47 7.91
CA PHE A 32 -18.41 -1.04 8.00
C PHE A 32 -17.74 -0.72 9.34
N ARG A 33 -17.84 0.54 9.81
CA ARG A 33 -17.37 0.94 11.16
C ARG A 33 -18.07 0.14 12.24
N ARG A 34 -19.41 0.07 12.23
CA ARG A 34 -20.18 -0.72 13.21
C ARG A 34 -19.77 -2.19 13.24
N TRP A 35 -19.47 -2.76 12.07
CA TRP A 35 -18.97 -4.12 11.97
C TRP A 35 -17.55 -4.24 12.54
N ALA A 36 -16.65 -3.35 12.15
CA ALA A 36 -15.23 -3.41 12.53
C ALA A 36 -14.97 -3.03 14.00
N ASP A 37 -15.72 -2.07 14.55
CA ASP A 37 -15.61 -1.60 15.94
C ASP A 37 -16.23 -2.59 16.94
N ASN A 38 -16.90 -3.63 16.46
CA ASN A 38 -17.41 -4.68 17.33
C ASN A 38 -16.21 -5.41 17.98
N PRO A 39 -16.13 -5.52 19.31
CA PRO A 39 -15.02 -6.20 19.98
C PRO A 39 -14.82 -7.65 19.54
N LYS A 40 -15.88 -8.31 19.05
CA LYS A 40 -15.79 -9.65 18.47
C LYS A 40 -15.06 -9.67 17.13
N HIS A 41 -14.98 -8.55 16.43
CA HIS A 41 -14.40 -8.38 15.10
C HIS A 41 -13.08 -7.62 15.10
N MET A 42 -12.62 -7.10 16.24
CA MET A 42 -11.28 -6.53 16.37
C MET A 42 -10.19 -7.60 16.49
N ALA A 43 -9.20 -7.59 15.61
CA ALA A 43 -8.00 -8.42 15.67
C ALA A 43 -7.00 -7.90 16.70
N ASN A 44 -6.93 -6.57 16.80
CA ASN A 44 -6.08 -5.84 17.72
C ASN A 44 -6.86 -4.66 18.32
N ARG A 45 -6.58 -4.28 19.56
CA ARG A 45 -7.17 -3.08 20.17
C ARG A 45 -6.35 -1.86 19.72
N TYR A 46 -6.52 -1.46 18.47
CA TYR A 46 -5.90 -0.28 17.88
C TYR A 46 -6.94 0.84 17.74
N ASP A 47 -6.59 2.04 18.19
CA ASP A 47 -7.39 3.26 18.06
C ASP A 47 -6.95 4.01 16.80
N ASP A 48 -7.84 4.05 15.82
CA ASP A 48 -7.63 4.71 14.53
C ASP A 48 -7.81 6.23 14.60
N THR A 49 -8.35 6.79 15.68
CA THR A 49 -8.48 8.24 15.84
C THR A 49 -7.18 8.89 16.31
N THR A 50 -6.46 8.19 17.20
CA THR A 50 -5.18 8.65 17.77
C THR A 50 -3.97 7.97 17.13
N ALA A 51 -4.21 6.96 16.30
CA ALA A 51 -3.20 6.03 15.80
C ALA A 51 -2.34 5.48 16.94
N THR A 52 -2.99 4.89 17.96
CA THR A 52 -2.31 4.29 19.11
C THR A 52 -2.84 2.89 19.40
N PHE A 53 -1.97 2.01 19.88
CA PHE A 53 -2.41 0.72 20.41
C PHE A 53 -2.98 0.91 21.83
N TYR A 54 -3.86 0.00 22.24
CA TYR A 54 -4.41 -0.04 23.58
C TYR A 54 -3.29 -0.07 24.63
N GLY A 55 -3.38 0.85 25.60
CA GLY A 55 -2.31 1.14 26.55
C GLY A 55 -1.62 2.49 26.32
N GLY A 56 -1.83 3.12 25.15
CA GLY A 56 -1.33 4.46 24.84
C GLY A 56 0.18 4.49 24.54
N GLU A 57 0.79 5.68 24.61
CA GLU A 57 2.19 5.91 24.21
C GLU A 57 3.22 5.24 25.13
N MET A 58 2.85 4.97 26.39
CA MET A 58 3.76 4.42 27.40
C MET A 58 5.14 5.11 27.40
N GLU A 59 5.18 6.45 27.42
CA GLU A 59 6.36 7.30 27.13
C GLU A 59 7.66 6.84 27.83
N LEU A 60 7.58 6.33 29.06
CA LEU A 60 8.74 5.82 29.80
C LEU A 60 9.34 4.53 29.19
N LEU A 61 8.52 3.64 28.63
CA LEU A 61 9.00 2.47 27.88
C LEU A 61 9.60 2.90 26.54
N THR A 62 9.00 3.89 25.88
CA THR A 62 9.46 4.46 24.61
C THR A 62 10.83 5.14 24.78
N GLN A 63 10.99 6.04 25.74
CA GLN A 63 12.26 6.73 25.99
C GLN A 63 13.38 5.80 26.48
N ARG A 64 13.07 4.74 27.26
CA ARG A 64 14.12 3.88 27.85
C ARG A 64 14.51 2.67 27.02
N ASN A 65 13.55 2.04 26.35
CA ASN A 65 13.76 0.78 25.61
C ASN A 65 13.65 0.97 24.10
N TYR A 66 12.81 1.89 23.61
CA TYR A 66 12.48 2.03 22.18
C TYR A 66 13.50 2.88 21.41
N GLU A 67 13.95 4.01 21.94
CA GLU A 67 15.07 4.78 21.36
C GLU A 67 16.35 3.92 21.26
N LYS A 68 16.63 3.14 22.30
CA LYS A 68 17.74 2.17 22.29
C LYS A 68 17.48 1.01 21.33
N ALA A 69 16.29 0.43 21.26
CA ALA A 69 16.00 -0.64 20.31
C ALA A 69 16.13 -0.15 18.86
N LEU A 70 15.59 1.03 18.52
CA LEU A 70 15.76 1.66 17.20
C LEU A 70 17.23 1.95 16.88
N ALA A 71 17.98 2.47 17.85
CA ALA A 71 19.43 2.65 17.73
C ALA A 71 20.20 1.30 17.63
N HIS A 72 19.73 0.24 18.28
CA HIS A 72 20.33 -1.10 18.22
C HIS A 72 19.91 -1.91 16.99
N ILE A 73 18.76 -1.58 16.39
CA ILE A 73 18.31 -2.06 15.07
C ILE A 73 19.21 -1.48 13.99
N TRP A 74 19.73 -0.27 14.21
CA TRP A 74 20.77 0.29 13.38
C TRP A 74 22.17 -0.36 13.67
N LYS A 75 22.48 -0.89 14.87
CA LYS A 75 23.78 -1.51 15.29
C LYS A 75 24.34 -2.74 14.57
N ALA A 76 23.67 -3.30 13.57
CA ALA A 76 24.18 -4.48 12.86
C ALA A 76 25.53 -4.23 12.14
N GLU A 77 25.85 -2.96 11.85
CA GLU A 77 27.11 -2.53 11.24
C GLU A 77 28.36 -2.90 12.02
N LEU A 78 28.30 -2.79 13.35
CA LEU A 78 29.48 -2.88 14.21
C LEU A 78 29.96 -4.33 14.40
N ILE A 79 29.11 -5.32 14.14
CA ILE A 79 29.35 -6.74 14.49
C ILE A 79 29.53 -7.61 13.24
N ALA A 80 28.97 -7.21 12.09
CA ALA A 80 29.15 -7.90 10.81
C ALA A 80 29.45 -6.91 9.67
N PRO A 81 30.66 -6.32 9.62
CA PRO A 81 31.03 -5.25 8.67
C PRO A 81 31.05 -5.70 7.20
N TYR A 82 30.88 -7.00 6.93
CA TYR A 82 30.76 -7.60 5.60
C TYR A 82 29.30 -7.84 5.15
N LEU A 83 28.31 -7.54 6.01
CA LEU A 83 26.88 -7.67 5.72
C LEU A 83 26.21 -6.34 5.33
N ASN A 84 26.99 -5.26 5.17
CA ASN A 84 26.60 -3.97 4.55
C ASN A 84 25.30 -3.32 5.09
N ILE A 85 25.11 -3.27 6.41
CA ILE A 85 24.01 -2.57 7.11
C ILE A 85 24.63 -1.59 8.10
N HIS A 86 24.19 -0.32 8.17
CA HIS A 86 24.81 0.78 8.95
C HIS A 86 24.03 1.26 10.22
N ASP A 87 24.76 1.69 11.27
CA ASP A 87 24.31 2.04 12.63
C ASP A 87 24.27 3.54 12.97
N ALA A 88 23.07 4.06 13.24
CA ALA A 88 22.82 5.43 13.64
C ALA A 88 22.76 5.66 15.18
N SER A 89 23.11 4.69 16.02
CA SER A 89 23.26 4.90 17.47
C SER A 89 24.42 5.83 17.87
N LYS A 90 25.41 6.04 17.00
CA LYS A 90 26.49 7.01 17.21
C LYS A 90 26.01 8.46 17.11
N ALA A 91 24.92 8.72 16.38
CA ALA A 91 24.31 10.05 16.28
C ALA A 91 23.63 10.47 17.60
N ASP A 92 23.04 9.52 18.31
CA ASP A 92 22.42 9.76 19.63
C ASP A 92 23.44 10.10 20.73
N TYR A 93 24.69 9.62 20.60
CA TYR A 93 25.79 10.02 21.50
C TYR A 93 26.17 11.50 21.34
N VAL A 94 26.06 12.04 20.13
CA VAL A 94 26.32 13.46 19.85
C VAL A 94 25.14 14.31 20.31
N ALA A 95 23.91 13.84 20.12
CA ALA A 95 22.68 14.56 20.51
C ALA A 95 22.55 14.72 22.04
N ARG A 96 22.97 13.72 22.84
CA ARG A 96 22.96 13.84 24.32
C ARG A 96 23.98 14.84 24.89
N LYS A 97 24.97 15.29 24.12
CA LYS A 97 25.98 16.28 24.60
C LYS A 97 25.58 17.74 24.37
N GLY A 98 24.38 18.02 23.82
CA GLY A 98 23.87 19.37 23.55
C GLY A 98 23.12 20.07 24.69
N GLY A 99 22.95 19.46 25.87
CA GLY A 99 22.46 20.09 27.10
C GLY A 99 21.10 19.54 27.61
N ALA A 100 20.89 19.16 28.87
CA ALA A 100 21.72 19.29 30.07
C ALA A 100 21.35 18.22 31.12
N VAL A 101 22.31 17.34 31.46
CA VAL A 101 22.59 16.92 32.86
C VAL A 101 24.11 16.74 32.97
N THR A 102 24.70 17.48 33.89
CA THR A 102 26.13 17.56 34.20
C THR A 102 26.68 16.27 34.79
N ALA A 103 27.81 15.77 34.28
CA ALA A 103 29.08 15.58 35.03
C ALA A 103 30.06 14.64 34.29
N ALA A 104 31.32 15.06 34.31
CA ALA A 104 32.51 14.50 33.67
C ALA A 104 32.73 12.98 33.81
N ALA A 105 33.10 12.31 32.71
CA ALA A 105 34.14 11.27 32.65
C ALA A 105 34.24 10.67 31.23
N SER A 106 35.14 11.19 30.39
CA SER A 106 35.93 10.43 29.40
C SER A 106 36.61 11.40 28.44
N GLY A 107 37.91 11.63 28.63
CA GLY A 107 38.74 12.46 27.76
C GLY A 107 39.01 11.79 26.41
N LEU A 108 38.05 11.94 25.48
CA LEU A 108 38.23 11.62 24.07
C LEU A 108 37.90 12.88 23.25
N ASP A 109 38.84 13.26 22.37
CA ASP A 109 38.70 14.41 21.49
C ASP A 109 37.48 14.27 20.56
N PRO A 110 36.72 15.36 20.35
CA PRO A 110 35.54 15.34 19.49
C PRO A 110 35.96 15.23 18.02
N VAL A 111 35.59 14.12 17.37
CA VAL A 111 35.66 14.01 15.92
C VAL A 111 34.64 14.98 15.31
N VAL A 112 35.16 15.98 14.61
CA VAL A 112 34.41 16.94 13.80
C VAL A 112 33.70 16.15 12.69
N LEU A 113 32.37 16.15 12.70
CA LEU A 113 31.57 15.67 11.57
C LEU A 113 31.80 16.63 10.40
N THR A 114 32.44 16.14 9.34
CA THR A 114 32.76 16.92 8.14
C THR A 114 31.50 17.20 7.31
N GLU A 115 31.44 18.38 6.70
CA GLU A 115 30.36 18.82 5.80
C GLU A 115 30.10 17.83 4.64
N GLU A 116 31.07 16.97 4.31
CA GLU A 116 30.95 15.87 3.34
C GLU A 116 29.85 14.83 3.68
N ILE A 117 29.54 14.62 4.96
CA ILE A 117 28.47 13.68 5.36
C ILE A 117 27.08 14.32 5.19
N LYS A 118 26.97 15.65 5.35
CA LYS A 118 25.73 16.38 5.07
C LYS A 118 25.42 16.42 3.57
N GLU A 119 26.45 16.61 2.74
CA GLU A 119 26.30 16.61 1.28
C GLU A 119 25.96 15.22 0.70
N SER A 120 26.42 14.13 1.34
CA SER A 120 26.17 12.77 0.85
C SER A 120 24.82 12.16 1.24
N VAL A 121 24.14 12.70 2.26
CA VAL A 121 22.84 12.19 2.75
C VAL A 121 21.69 13.17 2.53
N GLY A 122 21.94 14.46 2.28
CA GLY A 122 20.88 15.43 1.97
C GLY A 122 19.75 15.43 3.01
N ILE A 123 20.10 15.46 4.29
CA ILE A 123 19.13 15.44 5.40
C ILE A 123 18.35 16.76 5.38
N ALA A 124 17.17 16.75 4.78
CA ALA A 124 16.23 17.87 4.83
C ALA A 124 15.70 18.01 6.27
N THR A 125 15.72 19.23 6.80
CA THR A 125 15.16 19.53 8.12
C THR A 125 13.63 19.45 8.07
N SER A 126 12.99 19.20 9.22
CA SER A 126 11.52 19.16 9.33
C SER A 126 10.84 20.43 8.79
N GLU A 127 11.48 21.59 8.97
CA GLU A 127 10.97 22.88 8.47
C GLU A 127 11.12 23.00 6.95
N GLU A 128 12.22 22.51 6.36
CA GLU A 128 12.40 22.51 4.90
C GLU A 128 11.38 21.60 4.21
N VAL A 129 11.18 20.39 4.76
CA VAL A 129 10.17 19.44 4.26
C VAL A 129 8.77 20.01 4.39
N ARG A 130 8.46 20.63 5.54
CA ARG A 130 7.16 21.27 5.77
C ARG A 130 6.93 22.44 4.82
N ARG A 131 7.94 23.27 4.58
CA ARG A 131 7.87 24.38 3.62
C ARG A 131 7.66 23.87 2.21
N GLU A 132 8.46 22.91 1.75
CA GLU A 132 8.33 22.30 0.41
C GLU A 132 6.92 21.73 0.21
N PHE A 133 6.42 20.98 1.18
CA PHE A 133 5.06 20.41 1.15
C PHE A 133 3.97 21.49 1.11
N GLN A 134 4.16 22.62 1.82
CA GLN A 134 3.18 23.70 1.85
C GLN A 134 3.19 24.58 0.61
N GLU A 135 4.37 24.82 0.03
CA GLU A 135 4.53 25.67 -1.16
C GLU A 135 4.12 24.94 -2.44
N ALA A 136 4.33 23.62 -2.50
CA ALA A 136 4.04 22.84 -3.71
C ALA A 136 2.57 22.47 -3.89
N HIS A 137 1.76 22.50 -2.82
CA HIS A 137 0.41 21.91 -2.81
C HIS A 137 -0.66 22.89 -2.32
N SER A 138 -1.81 22.93 -3.00
CA SER A 138 -2.99 23.69 -2.54
C SER A 138 -3.51 23.16 -1.19
N PRO A 139 -4.30 23.93 -0.43
CA PRO A 139 -4.96 23.43 0.79
C PRO A 139 -5.72 22.11 0.59
N GLU A 140 -6.45 21.98 -0.52
CA GLU A 140 -7.24 20.79 -0.86
C GLU A 140 -6.34 19.60 -1.21
N GLN A 141 -5.26 19.84 -1.96
CA GLN A 141 -4.25 18.82 -2.29
C GLN A 141 -3.53 18.33 -1.05
N ARG A 142 -3.18 19.23 -0.11
CA ARG A 142 -2.58 18.85 1.17
C ARG A 142 -3.51 17.97 1.99
N GLU A 143 -4.79 18.30 2.10
CA GLU A 143 -5.76 17.44 2.78
C GLU A 143 -5.86 16.06 2.11
N ALA A 144 -5.94 16.02 0.76
CA ALA A 144 -6.00 14.77 0.03
C ALA A 144 -4.76 13.89 0.25
N LEU A 145 -3.55 14.46 0.17
CA LEU A 145 -2.29 13.77 0.48
C LEU A 145 -2.26 13.29 1.92
N MET A 146 -2.63 14.12 2.88
CA MET A 146 -2.60 13.75 4.31
C MET A 146 -3.61 12.65 4.65
N ARG A 147 -4.75 12.58 3.96
CA ARG A 147 -5.69 11.45 4.06
C ARG A 147 -5.07 10.15 3.53
N LEU A 148 -4.35 10.20 2.40
CA LEU A 148 -3.64 9.04 1.86
C LEU A 148 -2.50 8.58 2.79
N VAL A 149 -1.68 9.51 3.29
CA VAL A 149 -0.59 9.20 4.24
C VAL A 149 -1.15 8.64 5.55
N SER A 150 -2.27 9.17 6.05
CA SER A 150 -2.94 8.64 7.25
C SER A 150 -3.47 7.22 7.03
N PHE A 151 -4.07 6.95 5.86
CA PHE A 151 -4.52 5.60 5.50
C PHE A 151 -3.36 4.59 5.54
N ILE A 152 -2.22 4.95 4.96
CA ILE A 152 -1.02 4.10 4.99
C ILE A 152 -0.51 3.95 6.42
N THR A 153 -0.46 5.03 7.20
CA THR A 153 -0.05 4.98 8.62
C THR A 153 -0.86 3.94 9.40
N HIS A 154 -2.18 3.87 9.19
CA HIS A 154 -3.01 2.83 9.79
C HIS A 154 -2.71 1.44 9.22
N GLY A 155 -2.48 1.35 7.90
CA GLY A 155 -1.99 0.13 7.23
C GLY A 155 -0.74 -0.44 7.91
N GLU A 156 0.28 0.40 8.15
CA GLU A 156 1.53 0.02 8.81
C GLU A 156 1.32 -0.52 10.23
N ALA A 157 0.39 0.08 10.99
CA ALA A 157 0.04 -0.44 12.31
C ALA A 157 -0.53 -1.87 12.25
N TYR A 158 -1.33 -2.16 11.23
CA TYR A 158 -1.85 -3.51 10.98
C TYR A 158 -0.79 -4.44 10.38
N ALA A 159 0.11 -3.94 9.54
CA ALA A 159 1.24 -4.68 9.01
C ALA A 159 2.14 -5.16 10.15
N LEU A 160 2.50 -4.27 11.07
CA LEU A 160 3.25 -4.57 12.29
C LEU A 160 2.59 -5.68 13.11
N PHE A 161 1.30 -5.54 13.40
CA PHE A 161 0.57 -6.55 14.15
C PHE A 161 0.53 -7.89 13.40
N THR A 162 0.19 -7.86 12.11
CA THR A 162 -0.05 -9.07 11.33
C THR A 162 1.23 -9.86 11.09
N SER A 163 2.33 -9.18 10.74
CA SER A 163 3.66 -9.78 10.60
C SER A 163 4.12 -10.42 11.92
N ALA A 164 3.85 -9.78 13.07
CA ALA A 164 4.16 -10.34 14.39
C ALA A 164 3.38 -11.62 14.68
N THR A 165 2.14 -11.74 14.18
CA THR A 165 1.36 -12.99 14.27
C THR A 165 1.79 -14.05 13.25
N LEU A 166 2.42 -13.67 12.14
CA LEU A 166 2.94 -14.60 11.12
C LEU A 166 4.29 -15.21 11.51
N MET A 167 5.16 -14.44 12.17
CA MET A 167 6.48 -14.89 12.62
C MET A 167 6.51 -16.25 13.36
N PRO A 168 5.62 -16.54 14.34
CA PRO A 168 5.64 -17.82 15.04
C PRO A 168 5.23 -19.00 14.14
N VAL A 169 4.37 -18.76 13.14
CA VAL A 169 3.74 -19.82 12.32
C VAL A 169 4.46 -20.11 11.01
N VAL A 170 5.28 -19.19 10.49
CA VAL A 170 6.11 -19.48 9.32
C VAL A 170 7.15 -20.56 9.63
N GLN A 171 7.38 -21.42 8.64
CA GLN A 171 8.27 -22.59 8.74
C GLN A 171 9.67 -22.28 8.21
N GLY A 172 10.70 -22.70 8.96
CA GLY A 172 12.09 -22.54 8.59
C GLY A 172 12.75 -21.29 9.18
N THR A 173 14.03 -21.40 9.54
CA THR A 173 14.80 -20.31 10.17
C THR A 173 14.84 -19.06 9.29
N GLY A 174 15.12 -19.21 7.98
CA GLY A 174 15.15 -18.08 7.06
C GLY A 174 13.81 -17.36 6.95
N ALA A 175 12.69 -18.09 6.95
CA ALA A 175 11.35 -17.49 6.94
C ALA A 175 11.05 -16.73 8.23
N LYS A 176 11.46 -17.26 9.39
CA LYS A 176 11.33 -16.58 10.69
C LYS A 176 12.16 -15.31 10.76
N LEU A 177 13.40 -15.34 10.26
CA LEU A 177 14.25 -14.16 10.18
C LEU A 177 13.64 -13.11 9.22
N GLY A 178 13.15 -13.53 8.05
CA GLY A 178 12.45 -12.64 7.12
C GLY A 178 11.21 -11.98 7.72
N MET A 179 10.37 -12.74 8.42
CA MET A 179 9.20 -12.17 9.11
C MET A 179 9.58 -11.31 10.31
N ALA A 180 10.64 -11.64 11.05
CA ALA A 180 11.12 -10.80 12.14
C ALA A 180 11.67 -9.46 11.64
N MET A 181 12.33 -9.46 10.48
CA MET A 181 12.74 -8.24 9.78
C MET A 181 11.52 -7.41 9.38
N GLN A 182 10.52 -8.03 8.76
CA GLN A 182 9.29 -7.33 8.41
C GLN A 182 8.64 -6.67 9.64
N VAL A 183 8.49 -7.39 10.76
CA VAL A 183 7.96 -6.81 12.03
C VAL A 183 8.70 -5.55 12.45
N MET A 184 10.02 -5.56 12.31
CA MET A 184 10.88 -4.43 12.66
C MET A 184 10.77 -3.29 11.66
N GLU A 185 10.62 -3.58 10.38
CA GLU A 185 10.39 -2.63 9.28
C GLU A 185 9.03 -1.93 9.45
N GLU A 186 7.94 -2.66 9.68
CA GLU A 186 6.62 -2.04 9.88
C GLU A 186 6.55 -1.19 11.15
N ALA A 187 7.31 -1.55 12.19
CA ALA A 187 7.42 -0.71 13.39
C ALA A 187 8.07 0.65 13.07
N LYS A 188 9.11 0.65 12.22
CA LYS A 188 9.76 1.87 11.74
C LYS A 188 8.83 2.68 10.84
N HIS A 189 8.14 2.03 9.91
CA HIS A 189 7.21 2.68 8.99
C HIS A 189 6.06 3.35 9.75
N PHE A 190 5.39 2.59 10.62
CA PHE A 190 4.30 3.10 11.45
C PHE A 190 4.70 4.32 12.27
N PHE A 191 5.80 4.22 13.02
CA PHE A 191 6.27 5.31 13.85
C PHE A 191 6.62 6.56 13.02
N THR A 192 7.38 6.38 11.94
CA THR A 192 7.84 7.49 11.11
C THR A 192 6.67 8.19 10.41
N LEU A 193 5.74 7.44 9.80
CA LEU A 193 4.57 8.02 9.14
C LEU A 193 3.65 8.72 10.14
N ARG A 194 3.52 8.18 11.36
CA ARG A 194 2.76 8.80 12.44
C ARG A 194 3.33 10.15 12.84
N GLU A 195 4.64 10.23 13.07
CA GLU A 195 5.31 11.50 13.42
C GLU A 195 5.33 12.47 12.24
N MET A 196 5.44 11.97 11.02
CA MET A 196 5.30 12.77 9.80
C MET A 196 3.89 13.37 9.66
N CYS A 197 2.84 12.61 9.97
CA CYS A 197 1.48 13.14 9.94
C CYS A 197 1.29 14.28 10.94
N LYS A 198 1.80 14.11 12.17
CA LYS A 198 1.75 15.15 13.20
C LYS A 198 2.58 16.39 12.84
N SER A 199 3.70 16.19 12.14
CA SER A 199 4.58 17.30 11.77
C SER A 199 4.08 18.07 10.55
N LEU A 200 3.34 17.45 9.64
CA LEU A 200 2.80 18.10 8.44
C LEU A 200 1.38 18.65 8.64
N ASP A 201 0.50 17.91 9.31
CA ASP A 201 -0.89 18.28 9.59
C ASP A 201 -1.41 17.53 10.83
N ARG A 202 -2.16 16.44 10.60
CA ARG A 202 -2.77 15.56 11.60
C ARG A 202 -2.97 14.18 11.00
N ILE A 203 -3.33 13.22 11.84
CA ILE A 203 -3.75 11.89 11.40
C ILE A 203 -5.26 11.90 11.18
N TYR A 204 -5.69 11.52 9.98
CA TYR A 204 -7.10 11.35 9.64
C TYR A 204 -7.57 9.95 10.03
N PRO A 205 -8.73 9.79 10.68
CA PRO A 205 -9.24 8.49 11.04
C PRO A 205 -9.42 7.58 9.83
N MET A 206 -9.06 6.31 9.98
CA MET A 206 -9.25 5.30 8.95
C MET A 206 -10.71 5.21 8.49
N SER A 207 -10.94 4.98 7.19
CA SER A 207 -12.28 4.73 6.66
C SER A 207 -12.82 3.37 7.07
N GLY A 208 -14.15 3.22 7.05
CA GLY A 208 -14.82 1.95 7.36
C GLY A 208 -14.40 0.84 6.40
N ALA A 209 -14.32 1.12 5.09
CA ALA A 209 -13.86 0.14 4.11
C ALA A 209 -12.40 -0.29 4.36
N GLY A 210 -11.52 0.68 4.66
CA GLY A 210 -10.13 0.41 5.05
C GLY A 210 -10.04 -0.46 6.30
N LYS A 211 -10.76 -0.08 7.36
CA LYS A 211 -10.80 -0.84 8.62
C LYS A 211 -11.31 -2.26 8.40
N ALA A 212 -12.37 -2.41 7.61
CA ALA A 212 -12.94 -3.71 7.30
C ALA A 212 -11.96 -4.60 6.53
N LEU A 213 -11.20 -4.05 5.58
CA LEU A 213 -10.15 -4.76 4.85
C LEU A 213 -9.06 -5.27 5.80
N LEU A 214 -8.48 -4.37 6.60
CA LEU A 214 -7.37 -4.69 7.49
C LEU A 214 -7.78 -5.70 8.57
N GLU A 215 -8.94 -5.50 9.21
CA GLU A 215 -9.48 -6.43 10.20
C GLU A 215 -9.80 -7.80 9.59
N THR A 216 -10.35 -7.82 8.37
CA THR A 216 -10.62 -9.07 7.66
C THR A 216 -9.33 -9.87 7.48
N ILE A 217 -8.24 -9.23 7.08
CA ILE A 217 -6.93 -9.87 6.84
C ILE A 217 -6.30 -10.35 8.16
N ALA A 218 -6.25 -9.48 9.17
CA ALA A 218 -5.56 -9.75 10.43
C ALA A 218 -6.15 -10.96 11.20
N ARG A 219 -7.42 -11.30 10.95
CA ARG A 219 -8.14 -12.40 11.60
C ARG A 219 -8.09 -13.74 10.86
N LYS A 220 -7.58 -13.78 9.63
CA LYS A 220 -7.56 -15.02 8.85
C LYS A 220 -6.59 -16.05 9.42
N ASP A 221 -6.78 -17.30 9.00
CA ASP A 221 -5.75 -18.34 9.15
C ASP A 221 -4.47 -17.94 8.42
N TYR A 222 -3.37 -18.57 8.79
CA TYR A 222 -2.05 -18.08 8.43
C TYR A 222 -1.81 -17.96 6.92
N TYR A 223 -2.32 -18.87 6.08
CA TYR A 223 -2.10 -18.80 4.63
C TYR A 223 -2.90 -17.66 3.98
N HIS A 224 -4.15 -17.47 4.40
CA HIS A 224 -4.95 -16.34 3.93
C HIS A 224 -4.43 -15.02 4.50
N LYS A 225 -3.88 -15.03 5.72
CA LYS A 225 -3.21 -13.87 6.31
C LYS A 225 -1.93 -13.52 5.54
N LEU A 226 -1.09 -14.51 5.22
CA LEU A 226 0.10 -14.35 4.38
C LEU A 226 -0.26 -13.83 2.98
N PHE A 227 -1.38 -14.30 2.41
CA PHE A 227 -1.91 -13.74 1.17
C PHE A 227 -2.40 -12.28 1.34
N GLY A 228 -3.24 -12.02 2.34
CA GLY A 228 -3.83 -10.70 2.56
C GLY A 228 -2.79 -9.63 2.90
N MET A 229 -1.85 -9.93 3.79
CA MET A 229 -0.79 -9.01 4.17
C MET A 229 0.22 -8.90 3.02
N ASN A 230 1.02 -9.95 2.81
CA ASN A 230 2.17 -9.91 1.92
C ASN A 230 1.85 -9.80 0.42
N VAL A 231 0.67 -10.22 -0.05
CA VAL A 231 0.33 -10.10 -1.49
C VAL A 231 -0.59 -8.92 -1.76
N VAL A 232 -1.66 -8.77 -0.97
CA VAL A 232 -2.66 -7.72 -1.23
C VAL A 232 -2.23 -6.38 -0.65
N LEU A 233 -1.93 -6.32 0.65
CA LEU A 233 -1.57 -5.05 1.30
C LEU A 233 -0.19 -4.57 0.89
N GLU A 234 0.85 -5.39 0.91
CA GLU A 234 2.19 -4.92 0.48
C GLU A 234 2.20 -4.59 -1.01
N GLY A 235 1.46 -5.35 -1.82
CA GLY A 235 1.31 -5.04 -3.25
C GLY A 235 0.67 -3.67 -3.47
N PHE A 236 -0.31 -3.30 -2.64
CA PHE A 236 -0.91 -1.97 -2.63
C PHE A 236 0.03 -0.91 -2.04
N ALA A 237 0.72 -1.21 -0.93
CA ALA A 237 1.67 -0.33 -0.25
C ALA A 237 2.81 0.07 -1.20
N THR A 238 3.36 -0.89 -1.93
CA THR A 238 4.39 -0.66 -2.95
C THR A 238 3.90 0.33 -4.03
N SER A 239 2.65 0.18 -4.50
CA SER A 239 2.06 1.09 -5.50
C SER A 239 1.80 2.49 -4.95
N ILE A 240 1.28 2.62 -3.73
CA ILE A 240 0.95 3.93 -3.15
C ILE A 240 2.20 4.66 -2.64
N PHE A 241 3.21 3.96 -2.12
CA PHE A 241 4.51 4.56 -1.80
C PHE A 241 5.20 5.07 -3.05
N GLY A 242 5.17 4.31 -4.15
CA GLY A 242 5.67 4.81 -5.43
C GLY A 242 4.92 6.05 -5.94
N PHE A 243 3.60 6.12 -5.72
CA PHE A 243 2.82 7.32 -6.02
C PHE A 243 3.23 8.52 -5.15
N LEU A 244 3.35 8.33 -3.83
CA LEU A 244 3.69 9.39 -2.87
C LEU A 244 5.15 9.83 -2.96
N GLU A 245 6.06 8.95 -3.39
CA GLU A 245 7.47 9.28 -3.65
C GLU A 245 7.61 10.41 -4.68
N ASN A 246 6.67 10.53 -5.61
CA ASN A 246 6.66 11.58 -6.63
C ASN A 246 6.05 12.91 -6.15
N GLN A 247 5.58 12.99 -4.91
CA GLN A 247 4.98 14.20 -4.35
C GLN A 247 6.05 15.04 -3.62
N PRO A 248 6.18 16.35 -3.93
CA PRO A 248 7.06 17.26 -3.22
C PRO A 248 6.85 17.21 -1.70
N GLY A 249 7.94 17.18 -0.94
CA GLY A 249 7.93 17.06 0.53
C GLY A 249 7.66 15.66 1.09
N LEU A 250 7.31 14.64 0.28
CA LEU A 250 7.11 13.26 0.76
C LEU A 250 8.23 12.30 0.31
N ARG A 251 8.95 12.65 -0.77
CA ARG A 251 9.93 11.80 -1.44
C ARG A 251 10.96 11.13 -0.53
N HIS A 252 11.52 11.88 0.42
CA HIS A 252 12.64 11.43 1.25
C HIS A 252 12.32 10.19 2.08
N ILE A 253 11.11 10.11 2.63
CA ILE A 253 10.68 9.01 3.49
C ILE A 253 10.10 7.87 2.64
N MET A 254 9.27 8.20 1.65
CA MET A 254 8.55 7.20 0.84
C MET A 254 9.50 6.32 0.02
N ARG A 255 10.62 6.88 -0.45
CA ARG A 255 11.65 6.13 -1.19
C ARG A 255 12.27 5.00 -0.36
N GLY A 256 12.48 5.23 0.93
CA GLY A 256 13.04 4.23 1.85
C GLY A 256 12.09 3.06 2.04
N PHE A 257 10.83 3.34 2.36
CA PHE A 257 9.81 2.33 2.64
C PHE A 257 9.47 1.48 1.43
N HIS A 258 9.46 2.09 0.24
CA HIS A 258 9.22 1.36 -1.00
C HIS A 258 10.18 0.17 -1.21
N MET A 259 11.46 0.31 -0.83
CA MET A 259 12.41 -0.80 -0.94
C MET A 259 12.07 -1.95 0.00
N ASP A 260 11.65 -1.63 1.21
CA ASP A 260 11.32 -2.62 2.24
C ASP A 260 10.02 -3.35 1.83
N GLU A 261 8.99 -2.65 1.32
CA GLU A 261 7.74 -3.28 0.84
C GLU A 261 7.91 -4.19 -0.36
N SER A 262 8.87 -3.89 -1.23
CA SER A 262 9.19 -4.77 -2.35
C SER A 262 9.69 -6.13 -1.83
N ARG A 263 10.47 -6.15 -0.74
CA ARG A 263 10.93 -7.40 -0.11
C ARG A 263 9.79 -8.12 0.61
N HIS A 264 8.94 -7.39 1.34
CA HIS A 264 7.77 -7.95 2.03
C HIS A 264 6.83 -8.65 1.05
N SER A 265 6.60 -8.04 -0.13
CA SER A 265 5.75 -8.61 -1.18
C SER A 265 6.39 -9.75 -1.98
N ALA A 266 7.72 -9.83 -2.02
CA ALA A 266 8.44 -10.97 -2.59
C ALA A 266 8.54 -12.19 -1.66
N PHE A 267 8.34 -12.00 -0.35
CA PHE A 267 8.44 -13.08 0.64
C PHE A 267 7.57 -14.30 0.30
N PRO A 268 6.27 -14.17 -0.04
CA PRO A 268 5.43 -15.34 -0.32
C PRO A 268 5.88 -16.12 -1.56
N GLN A 269 6.40 -15.44 -2.58
CA GLN A 269 6.95 -16.10 -3.76
C GLN A 269 8.16 -16.96 -3.40
N THR A 270 9.08 -16.42 -2.59
CA THR A 270 10.25 -17.17 -2.13
C THR A 270 9.84 -18.33 -1.23
N TYR A 271 8.88 -18.10 -0.34
CA TYR A 271 8.33 -19.13 0.54
C TYR A 271 7.64 -20.27 -0.24
N ALA A 272 6.91 -19.93 -1.31
CA ALA A 272 6.29 -20.87 -2.24
C ALA A 272 7.31 -21.70 -3.01
N LYS A 273 8.37 -21.07 -3.54
CA LYS A 273 9.46 -21.75 -4.28
C LYS A 273 10.15 -22.82 -3.43
N LEU A 274 10.23 -22.60 -2.11
CA LEU A 274 10.79 -23.55 -1.16
C LEU A 274 9.81 -24.68 -0.75
N GLY A 275 8.62 -24.74 -1.35
CA GLY A 275 7.64 -25.80 -1.11
C GLY A 275 6.79 -25.64 0.16
N ASN A 276 6.83 -24.47 0.81
CA ASN A 276 6.14 -24.26 2.08
C ASN A 276 4.65 -23.83 1.93
N ILE A 277 4.14 -23.76 0.70
CA ILE A 277 2.72 -23.58 0.42
C ILE A 277 2.14 -24.93 -0.03
N PRO A 278 1.30 -25.59 0.79
CA PRO A 278 0.74 -26.88 0.47
C PRO A 278 -0.14 -26.85 -0.78
N HIS A 279 -0.13 -27.95 -1.53
CA HIS A 279 -0.91 -28.10 -2.76
C HIS A 279 -2.41 -27.76 -2.60
N HIS A 280 -3.00 -28.10 -1.44
CA HIS A 280 -4.41 -27.84 -1.17
C HIS A 280 -4.72 -26.33 -0.97
N VAL A 281 -3.78 -25.54 -0.46
CA VAL A 281 -3.91 -24.08 -0.32
C VAL A 281 -3.92 -23.41 -1.69
N THR A 282 -3.13 -23.93 -2.63
CA THR A 282 -3.08 -23.43 -4.02
C THR A 282 -4.32 -23.81 -4.82
N HIS A 283 -4.73 -25.08 -4.79
CA HIS A 283 -5.68 -25.61 -5.78
C HIS A 283 -7.12 -25.77 -5.27
N SER A 284 -7.35 -25.83 -3.96
CA SER A 284 -8.70 -26.08 -3.43
C SER A 284 -9.63 -24.89 -3.70
N ALA A 285 -10.83 -25.18 -4.23
CA ALA A 285 -11.85 -24.18 -4.52
C ALA A 285 -12.20 -23.32 -3.29
N ARG A 286 -12.24 -23.92 -2.08
CA ARG A 286 -12.54 -23.19 -0.85
C ARG A 286 -11.53 -22.08 -0.55
N TYR A 287 -10.23 -22.35 -0.74
CA TYR A 287 -9.17 -21.36 -0.52
C TYR A 287 -9.19 -20.29 -1.60
N LYS A 288 -9.39 -20.69 -2.86
CA LYS A 288 -9.51 -19.76 -3.99
C LYS A 288 -10.63 -18.75 -3.75
N TRP A 289 -11.82 -19.22 -3.40
CA TRP A 289 -12.96 -18.34 -3.11
C TRP A 289 -12.75 -17.49 -1.86
N ALA A 290 -12.20 -18.06 -0.79
CA ALA A 290 -11.90 -17.31 0.42
C ALA A 290 -10.92 -16.16 0.15
N ARG A 291 -9.90 -16.35 -0.71
CA ARG A 291 -9.01 -15.28 -1.20
C ARG A 291 -9.76 -14.26 -2.05
N ALA A 292 -10.59 -14.68 -2.99
CA ALA A 292 -11.36 -13.77 -3.83
C ALA A 292 -12.26 -12.83 -2.99
N MET A 293 -12.87 -13.35 -1.93
CA MET A 293 -13.70 -12.57 -1.02
C MET A 293 -12.92 -11.47 -0.26
N MET A 294 -11.59 -11.59 -0.15
CA MET A 294 -10.76 -10.57 0.50
C MET A 294 -10.62 -9.30 -0.34
N PHE A 295 -10.93 -9.34 -1.64
CA PHE A 295 -10.95 -8.15 -2.50
C PHE A 295 -12.27 -7.36 -2.39
N VAL A 296 -13.31 -7.91 -1.76
CA VAL A 296 -14.62 -7.25 -1.69
C VAL A 296 -14.54 -5.85 -1.03
N PRO A 297 -13.82 -5.65 0.09
CA PRO A 297 -13.66 -4.32 0.69
C PRO A 297 -12.86 -3.33 -0.18
N ILE A 298 -12.15 -3.78 -1.21
CA ILE A 298 -11.36 -2.90 -2.09
C ILE A 298 -12.28 -2.08 -3.01
N ALA A 299 -13.42 -2.64 -3.44
CA ALA A 299 -14.34 -1.91 -4.30
C ALA A 299 -14.86 -0.59 -3.68
N PRO A 300 -15.40 -0.56 -2.45
CA PRO A 300 -15.77 0.70 -1.80
C PRO A 300 -14.54 1.58 -1.50
N LEU A 301 -13.39 0.99 -1.19
CA LEU A 301 -12.14 1.74 -0.99
C LEU A 301 -11.71 2.53 -2.23
N ILE A 302 -11.83 1.95 -3.43
CA ILE A 302 -11.55 2.65 -4.70
C ILE A 302 -12.42 3.92 -4.83
N LEU A 303 -13.68 3.83 -4.44
CA LEU A 303 -14.62 4.94 -4.52
C LEU A 303 -14.27 6.04 -3.51
N GLU A 304 -13.88 5.66 -2.30
CA GLU A 304 -13.39 6.61 -1.28
C GLU A 304 -12.11 7.33 -1.73
N PHE A 305 -11.24 6.63 -2.46
CA PHE A 305 -9.98 7.18 -2.96
C PHE A 305 -10.18 8.09 -4.17
N LYS A 306 -11.28 7.92 -4.91
CA LYS A 306 -11.56 8.66 -6.13
C LYS A 306 -11.47 10.18 -5.97
N PRO A 307 -12.22 10.82 -5.06
CA PRO A 307 -12.13 12.28 -4.88
C PRO A 307 -10.74 12.76 -4.45
N LEU A 308 -9.98 11.93 -3.71
CA LEU A 308 -8.62 12.25 -3.29
C LEU A 308 -7.68 12.32 -4.50
N PHE A 309 -7.70 11.28 -5.34
CA PHE A 309 -6.87 11.23 -6.55
C PHE A 309 -7.26 12.31 -7.56
N GLU A 310 -8.55 12.61 -7.70
CA GLU A 310 -9.02 13.67 -8.60
C GLU A 310 -8.57 15.06 -8.16
N THR A 311 -8.56 15.33 -6.85
CA THR A 311 -8.04 16.59 -6.29
C THR A 311 -6.55 16.73 -6.57
N LEU A 312 -5.82 15.61 -6.64
CA LEU A 312 -4.40 15.57 -6.99
C LEU A 312 -4.15 15.55 -8.50
N GLY A 313 -5.21 15.51 -9.34
CA GLY A 313 -5.09 15.48 -10.79
C GLY A 313 -4.72 14.11 -11.38
N TYR A 314 -4.92 13.02 -10.64
CA TYR A 314 -4.61 11.66 -11.06
C TYR A 314 -5.86 10.82 -11.32
N ASP A 315 -5.75 9.90 -12.28
CA ASP A 315 -6.80 8.93 -12.59
C ASP A 315 -6.78 7.75 -11.60
N THR A 316 -7.79 7.69 -10.74
CA THR A 316 -7.99 6.64 -9.73
C THR A 316 -8.07 5.25 -10.34
N PHE A 317 -8.80 5.08 -11.45
CA PHE A 317 -8.95 3.76 -12.06
C PHE A 317 -7.66 3.30 -12.72
N ALA A 318 -6.85 4.22 -13.25
CA ALA A 318 -5.52 3.90 -13.75
C ALA A 318 -4.60 3.44 -12.61
N PHE A 319 -4.60 4.14 -11.47
CA PHE A 319 -3.82 3.73 -10.30
C PHE A 319 -4.23 2.34 -9.79
N PHE A 320 -5.53 2.12 -9.55
CA PHE A 320 -6.01 0.84 -9.04
C PHE A 320 -5.95 -0.28 -10.07
N GLY A 321 -6.12 -0.01 -11.35
CA GLY A 321 -5.98 -1.02 -12.41
C GLY A 321 -4.55 -1.59 -12.47
N LYS A 322 -3.54 -0.72 -12.41
CA LYS A 322 -2.12 -1.13 -12.32
C LYS A 322 -1.83 -1.88 -11.03
N THR A 323 -2.37 -1.39 -9.91
CA THR A 323 -2.21 -2.03 -8.61
C THR A 323 -2.82 -3.44 -8.59
N LEU A 324 -4.03 -3.61 -9.14
CA LEU A 324 -4.69 -4.91 -9.29
C LEU A 324 -3.90 -5.85 -10.21
N SER A 325 -3.33 -5.32 -11.30
CA SER A 325 -2.42 -6.07 -12.18
C SER A 325 -1.24 -6.63 -11.39
N LYS A 326 -0.54 -5.77 -10.64
CA LYS A 326 0.59 -6.15 -9.77
C LYS A 326 0.21 -7.18 -8.72
N VAL A 327 -0.84 -6.94 -7.94
CA VAL A 327 -1.32 -7.86 -6.90
C VAL A 327 -1.72 -9.22 -7.49
N SER A 328 -2.38 -9.24 -8.65
CA SER A 328 -2.77 -10.48 -9.31
C SER A 328 -1.57 -11.30 -9.79
N ARG A 329 -0.51 -10.64 -10.26
CA ARG A 329 0.77 -11.27 -10.62
C ARG A 329 1.48 -11.84 -9.38
N LEU A 330 1.55 -11.06 -8.30
CA LEU A 330 2.13 -11.52 -7.03
C LEU A 330 1.39 -12.74 -6.48
N ALA A 331 0.06 -12.75 -6.56
CA ALA A 331 -0.76 -13.88 -6.16
C ALA A 331 -0.45 -15.14 -6.96
N GLU A 332 -0.34 -15.04 -8.29
CA GLU A 332 -0.03 -16.16 -9.17
C GLU A 332 1.39 -16.71 -8.93
N ASN A 333 2.39 -15.82 -8.86
CA ASN A 333 3.79 -16.17 -8.62
C ASN A 333 4.02 -16.79 -7.25
N SER A 334 3.20 -16.43 -6.27
CA SER A 334 3.23 -16.96 -4.91
C SER A 334 2.39 -18.23 -4.73
N GLY A 335 1.81 -18.80 -5.79
CA GLY A 335 0.97 -19.99 -5.69
C GLY A 335 -0.37 -19.76 -4.97
N PHE A 336 -0.78 -18.52 -4.77
CA PHE A 336 -2.06 -18.13 -4.20
C PHE A 336 -3.11 -17.88 -5.29
N LYS A 337 -3.41 -18.93 -6.07
CA LYS A 337 -4.32 -18.85 -7.23
C LYS A 337 -5.71 -18.34 -6.86
N LEU A 338 -6.30 -17.51 -7.70
CA LEU A 338 -7.70 -17.11 -7.61
C LEU A 338 -8.62 -18.17 -8.26
N PRO A 339 -9.96 -18.08 -8.08
CA PRO A 339 -10.90 -18.99 -8.74
C PRO A 339 -11.09 -18.66 -10.23
N PHE A 340 -10.53 -17.53 -10.67
CA PHE A 340 -10.53 -17.04 -12.05
C PHE A 340 -9.08 -16.95 -12.55
N GLU A 341 -8.89 -17.03 -13.86
CA GLU A 341 -7.59 -16.75 -14.46
C GLU A 341 -7.22 -15.27 -14.30
N ARG A 342 -5.92 -14.96 -14.20
CA ARG A 342 -5.43 -13.57 -14.01
C ARG A 342 -6.03 -12.61 -15.04
N THR A 343 -6.03 -13.02 -16.30
CA THR A 343 -6.62 -12.30 -17.42
C THR A 343 -8.10 -11.99 -17.21
N GLU A 344 -8.89 -12.97 -16.76
CA GLU A 344 -10.33 -12.82 -16.57
C GLU A 344 -10.64 -11.84 -15.45
N PHE A 345 -9.86 -11.92 -14.36
CA PHE A 345 -9.94 -10.99 -13.25
C PHE A 345 -9.67 -9.55 -13.68
N LEU A 346 -8.57 -9.32 -14.40
CA LEU A 346 -8.19 -7.99 -14.87
C LEU A 346 -9.16 -7.44 -15.94
N MET A 347 -9.67 -8.29 -16.83
CA MET A 347 -10.71 -7.91 -17.78
C MET A 347 -12.00 -7.50 -17.04
N GLY A 348 -12.39 -8.25 -16.01
CA GLY A 348 -13.54 -7.91 -15.16
C GLY A 348 -13.40 -6.52 -14.53
N ALA A 349 -12.23 -6.20 -13.98
CA ALA A 349 -11.92 -4.88 -13.44
C ALA A 349 -12.02 -3.78 -14.51
N ASN A 350 -11.41 -3.98 -15.69
CA ASN A 350 -11.49 -3.04 -16.80
C ASN A 350 -12.92 -2.80 -17.28
N ILE A 351 -13.72 -3.86 -17.43
CA ILE A 351 -15.14 -3.73 -17.80
C ILE A 351 -15.89 -2.91 -16.76
N LEU A 352 -15.65 -3.15 -15.47
CA LEU A 352 -16.29 -2.41 -14.39
C LEU A 352 -15.90 -0.93 -14.41
N PHE A 353 -14.61 -0.59 -14.51
CA PHE A 353 -14.12 0.79 -14.53
C PHE A 353 -14.63 1.55 -15.76
N ASN A 354 -14.54 0.96 -16.96
CA ASN A 354 -15.07 1.60 -18.17
C ASN A 354 -16.58 1.79 -18.11
N ARG A 355 -17.31 0.82 -17.56
CA ARG A 355 -18.77 0.96 -17.37
C ARG A 355 -19.11 2.05 -16.36
N TRP A 356 -18.32 2.18 -15.29
CA TRP A 356 -18.46 3.26 -14.32
C TRP A 356 -18.33 4.62 -15.01
N VAL A 357 -17.20 4.86 -15.68
CA VAL A 357 -16.93 6.13 -16.37
C VAL A 357 -18.02 6.41 -17.41
N ARG A 358 -18.36 5.44 -18.25
CA ARG A 358 -19.42 5.61 -19.27
C ARG A 358 -20.77 6.02 -18.71
N VAL A 359 -21.17 5.46 -17.56
CA VAL A 359 -22.53 5.62 -17.02
C VAL A 359 -22.65 6.82 -16.10
N LEU A 360 -21.61 7.09 -15.31
CA LEU A 360 -21.65 8.06 -14.22
C LEU A 360 -20.88 9.34 -14.54
N GLU A 361 -19.85 9.27 -15.38
CA GLU A 361 -19.00 10.38 -15.82
C GLU A 361 -18.89 10.38 -17.35
N PRO A 362 -20.02 10.45 -18.08
CA PRO A 362 -20.04 10.31 -19.53
C PRO A 362 -19.17 11.36 -20.24
N GLU A 363 -18.97 12.53 -19.63
CA GLU A 363 -18.08 13.58 -20.10
C GLU A 363 -16.59 13.19 -20.11
N LYS A 364 -16.18 12.23 -19.28
CA LYS A 364 -14.81 11.68 -19.24
C LYS A 364 -14.64 10.41 -20.08
N TYR A 365 -15.71 9.90 -20.68
CA TYR A 365 -15.68 8.64 -21.40
C TYR A 365 -15.25 8.83 -22.87
N GLU A 366 -13.98 8.58 -23.16
CA GLU A 366 -13.39 8.71 -24.51
C GLU A 366 -13.37 7.38 -25.30
N GLY A 367 -13.91 6.32 -24.73
CA GLY A 367 -13.87 4.96 -25.27
C GLY A 367 -13.29 3.96 -24.28
N PHE A 368 -13.21 2.71 -24.70
CA PHE A 368 -12.70 1.65 -23.83
C PHE A 368 -11.19 1.84 -23.58
N ARG A 369 -10.82 1.96 -22.31
CA ARG A 369 -9.43 2.11 -21.85
C ARG A 369 -8.99 0.87 -21.05
N ASP A 370 -7.78 0.40 -21.29
CA ASP A 370 -7.14 -0.60 -20.42
C ASP A 370 -6.42 0.10 -19.27
N TYR A 371 -7.00 0.04 -18.07
CA TYR A 371 -6.45 0.62 -16.86
C TYR A 371 -5.36 -0.26 -16.21
N THR A 372 -5.14 -1.47 -16.71
CA THR A 372 -4.20 -2.45 -16.15
C THR A 372 -2.83 -2.44 -16.82
N LEU A 373 -2.70 -1.73 -17.95
CA LEU A 373 -1.43 -1.55 -18.64
C LEU A 373 -0.57 -0.53 -17.91
N LEU A 374 0.70 -0.89 -17.73
CA LEU A 374 1.76 0.01 -17.35
C LEU A 374 2.41 0.55 -18.64
N GLY A 375 2.41 1.86 -18.83
CA GLY A 375 3.05 2.53 -19.96
C GLY A 375 4.55 2.75 -19.75
N LEU A 376 5.29 2.98 -20.85
CA LEU A 376 6.69 3.41 -20.79
C LEU A 376 6.79 4.80 -20.14
N GLY A 377 7.69 4.97 -19.17
CA GLY A 377 7.93 6.25 -18.49
C GLY A 377 6.95 6.60 -17.36
N GLU A 378 6.04 5.69 -17.00
CA GLU A 378 5.11 5.91 -15.87
C GLU A 378 5.72 5.60 -14.49
N LEU A 379 6.81 4.84 -14.45
CA LEU A 379 7.65 4.65 -13.27
C LEU A 379 8.93 5.46 -13.45
N SER A 380 9.50 5.98 -12.35
CA SER A 380 10.85 6.53 -12.39
C SER A 380 11.87 5.41 -12.70
N GLU A 381 12.98 5.72 -13.37
CA GLU A 381 14.00 4.71 -13.74
C GLU A 381 14.50 3.90 -12.52
N ASP A 382 14.69 4.60 -11.41
CA ASP A 382 15.12 4.04 -10.13
C ASP A 382 14.07 3.08 -9.53
N MET A 383 12.79 3.42 -9.66
CA MET A 383 11.68 2.56 -9.25
C MET A 383 11.57 1.32 -10.13
N GLU A 384 11.68 1.50 -11.44
CA GLU A 384 11.66 0.42 -12.41
C GLU A 384 12.80 -0.59 -12.17
N MET A 385 14.00 -0.09 -11.89
CA MET A 385 15.16 -0.92 -11.56
C MET A 385 14.91 -1.78 -10.31
N ARG A 386 14.40 -1.17 -9.23
CA ARG A 386 14.09 -1.90 -7.98
C ARG A 386 13.02 -2.97 -8.17
N GLU A 387 11.94 -2.62 -8.88
CA GLU A 387 10.89 -3.59 -9.16
C GLU A 387 11.41 -4.75 -10.03
N ARG A 388 12.33 -4.48 -10.97
CA ARG A 388 12.98 -5.53 -11.77
C ARG A 388 13.92 -6.41 -10.95
N ASP A 389 14.68 -5.83 -10.02
CA ASP A 389 15.58 -6.60 -9.16
C ASP A 389 14.82 -7.60 -8.27
N VAL A 390 13.64 -7.19 -7.81
CA VAL A 390 12.82 -8.01 -6.91
C VAL A 390 11.90 -8.96 -7.68
N PHE A 391 11.25 -8.50 -8.76
CA PHE A 391 10.19 -9.23 -9.47
C PHE A 391 10.59 -9.72 -10.87
N GLY A 392 11.74 -9.31 -11.39
CA GLY A 392 12.21 -9.64 -12.75
C GLY A 392 11.64 -8.72 -13.85
N ASN A 393 11.89 -9.07 -15.11
CA ASN A 393 11.54 -8.23 -16.27
C ASN A 393 10.04 -8.20 -16.65
N ASP A 394 9.19 -8.98 -16.00
CA ASP A 394 7.75 -9.13 -16.32
C ASP A 394 6.88 -8.02 -15.70
N ILE A 395 7.42 -6.82 -15.51
CA ILE A 395 6.71 -5.71 -14.87
C ILE A 395 5.66 -5.05 -15.78
N PHE A 396 5.79 -5.16 -17.11
CA PHE A 396 4.94 -4.50 -18.13
C PHE A 396 3.76 -5.35 -18.65
N GLY A 397 3.52 -6.54 -18.09
CA GLY A 397 2.49 -7.45 -18.58
C GLY A 397 1.06 -7.01 -18.25
N GLY A 398 0.36 -6.33 -19.18
CA GLY A 398 -1.08 -6.08 -19.10
C GLY A 398 -1.92 -6.96 -20.04
N VAL A 399 -3.26 -6.82 -20.00
CA VAL A 399 -4.21 -7.66 -20.75
C VAL A 399 -4.29 -7.30 -22.25
N GLY A 400 -3.44 -6.39 -22.74
CA GLY A 400 -3.50 -5.77 -24.07
C GLY A 400 -3.66 -6.72 -25.26
N SER A 401 -3.11 -7.94 -25.20
CA SER A 401 -3.26 -8.94 -26.28
C SER A 401 -4.64 -9.61 -26.33
N ILE A 402 -5.38 -9.62 -25.22
CA ILE A 402 -6.70 -10.25 -25.09
C ILE A 402 -7.80 -9.22 -25.26
N ILE A 403 -7.59 -7.97 -24.83
CA ILE A 403 -8.47 -6.84 -25.15
C ILE A 403 -8.62 -6.69 -26.67
N ASN A 404 -7.52 -6.73 -27.43
CA ASN A 404 -7.59 -6.68 -28.90
C ASN A 404 -8.35 -7.87 -29.51
N ARG A 405 -8.29 -9.06 -28.90
CA ARG A 405 -9.02 -10.27 -29.37
C ARG A 405 -10.48 -10.34 -28.88
N TRP A 406 -10.78 -9.78 -27.71
CA TRP A 406 -12.10 -9.71 -27.11
C TRP A 406 -12.93 -8.56 -27.73
N LEU A 407 -12.32 -7.38 -27.92
CA LEU A 407 -12.89 -6.28 -28.71
C LEU A 407 -13.08 -6.65 -30.19
N ALA A 408 -12.30 -7.60 -30.72
CA ALA A 408 -12.52 -8.17 -32.06
C ALA A 408 -13.63 -9.22 -32.10
N LYS A 409 -13.98 -9.85 -30.97
CA LYS A 409 -15.05 -10.87 -30.85
C LYS A 409 -16.40 -10.30 -30.45
N GLN A 410 -16.45 -9.11 -29.84
CA GLN A 410 -17.70 -8.42 -29.56
C GLN A 410 -18.07 -7.52 -30.74
N ASP A 411 -19.32 -7.63 -31.20
CA ASP A 411 -19.83 -6.77 -32.27
C ASP A 411 -19.64 -5.31 -31.87
N ARG A 412 -18.78 -4.61 -32.61
CA ARG A 412 -18.29 -3.24 -32.31
C ARG A 412 -19.43 -2.22 -32.11
N ARG A 413 -20.64 -2.54 -32.57
CA ARG A 413 -21.84 -1.69 -32.44
C ARG A 413 -22.74 -2.03 -31.26
N ALA A 414 -22.69 -3.25 -30.73
CA ALA A 414 -23.64 -3.72 -29.72
C ALA A 414 -23.29 -3.26 -28.29
N VAL A 415 -22.00 -3.07 -27.98
CA VAL A 415 -21.56 -2.77 -26.61
C VAL A 415 -21.23 -1.29 -26.38
N TRP A 416 -20.75 -0.55 -27.39
CA TRP A 416 -20.08 0.74 -27.15
C TRP A 416 -20.57 1.95 -27.96
N GLY A 417 -21.53 1.82 -28.89
CA GLY A 417 -22.19 2.99 -29.50
C GLY A 417 -21.29 4.04 -30.19
N GLY A 418 -20.01 3.77 -30.43
CA GLY A 418 -19.06 4.73 -31.03
C GLY A 418 -17.63 4.18 -31.12
N PRO A 419 -16.75 4.79 -31.95
CA PRO A 419 -15.38 4.33 -32.15
C PRO A 419 -14.50 4.59 -30.90
N ILE A 420 -13.64 3.63 -30.59
CA ILE A 420 -12.65 3.68 -29.50
C ILE A 420 -11.45 4.52 -29.97
N ALA A 421 -11.06 5.54 -29.20
CA ALA A 421 -9.82 6.26 -29.43
C ALA A 421 -8.63 5.33 -29.12
N THR A 422 -7.83 5.02 -30.14
CA THR A 422 -6.52 4.41 -29.95
C THR A 422 -5.59 5.45 -29.33
N ALA A 423 -5.07 5.19 -28.13
CA ALA A 423 -3.93 5.95 -27.61
C ALA A 423 -2.78 5.85 -28.62
N LYS A 424 -2.46 6.97 -29.25
CA LYS A 424 -1.23 7.14 -30.03
C LYS A 424 -0.17 7.69 -29.09
N GLY A 425 0.99 7.03 -29.06
CA GLY A 425 2.25 7.56 -28.53
C GLY A 425 2.51 7.14 -27.11
#